data_AF-A0A8B5WQ09-F1
#
_entry.id   AF-A0A8B5WQ09-F1
#
_cell.length_a   1.000
_cell.length_b   1.000
_cell.length_c   1.000
_cell.angle_alpha   90.00
_cell.angle_beta   90.00
_cell.angle_gamma   90.00
#
_symmetry.space_group_name_H-M   'P 1'
#
loop_
_entity.id
_entity.type
_entity.pdbx_description
1 polymer ?
#
loop_
_entity_poly.entity_id
_entity_poly.type
_entity_poly.pdbx_seq_one_letter_code
_entity_poly.pdbx_strand_id
1 'polypeptide(L)' 'AAEDALHIAIATVYGVDYLLTWNCRHIANPEIQRSIAACLEPVGLFLPFICTPEELLGAENAE' A
#
# COMPACT_ATOMS: atom_id res chain seq x y z
N ALA A 1 3.60 -10.57 7.56
CA ALA A 1 4.20 -10.82 6.24
C ALA A 1 3.21 -11.49 5.27
N ALA A 2 2.63 -12.65 5.60
CA ALA A 2 1.65 -13.31 4.71
C ALA A 2 0.31 -12.56 4.63
N GLU A 3 -0.22 -12.11 5.78
CA GLU A 3 -1.43 -11.27 5.82
C GLU A 3 -1.25 -9.94 5.09
N ASP A 4 -0.07 -9.34 5.21
CA ASP A 4 0.32 -8.12 4.51
C ASP A 4 0.25 -8.28 2.98
N ALA A 5 0.85 -9.36 2.47
CA ALA A 5 0.83 -9.69 1.04
C ALA A 5 -0.60 -9.98 0.54
N LEU A 6 -1.43 -10.63 1.36
CA LEU A 6 -2.82 -10.89 1.02
C LEU A 6 -3.63 -9.59 0.93
N HIS A 7 -3.47 -8.66 1.87
CA HIS A 7 -4.15 -7.37 1.82
C HIS A 7 -3.75 -6.56 0.58
N ILE A 8 -2.46 -6.52 0.24
CA ILE A 8 -1.97 -5.85 -0.97
C ILE A 8 -2.54 -6.51 -2.22
N ALA A 9 -2.53 -7.85 -2.30
CA ALA A 9 -3.05 -8.58 -3.45
C ALA A 9 -4.55 -8.32 -3.65
N ILE A 10 -5.34 -8.32 -2.58
CA ILE A 10 -6.77 -8.01 -2.63
C ILE A 10 -6.97 -6.56 -3.09
N ALA A 11 -6.31 -5.59 -2.45
CA ALA A 11 -6.45 -4.18 -2.83
C ALA A 11 -6.08 -3.93 -4.30
N THR A 12 -5.01 -4.58 -4.77
CA THR A 12 -4.55 -4.52 -6.15
C THR A 12 -5.56 -5.13 -7.13
N VAL A 13 -6.10 -6.32 -6.80
CA VAL A 13 -7.09 -7.02 -7.65
C VAL A 13 -8.40 -6.24 -7.75
N TYR A 14 -8.81 -5.58 -6.66
CA TYR A 14 -10.03 -4.76 -6.64
C TYR A 14 -9.82 -3.33 -7.16
N GLY A 15 -8.59 -2.96 -7.57
CA GLY A 15 -8.30 -1.61 -8.09
C GLY A 15 -8.44 -0.52 -7.05
N VAL A 16 -8.10 -0.81 -5.80
CA VAL A 16 -8.13 0.16 -4.70
C VAL A 16 -6.98 1.16 -4.87
N ASP A 17 -7.27 2.45 -4.85
CA ASP A 17 -6.25 3.49 -4.97
C ASP A 17 -5.41 3.65 -3.69
N TYR A 18 -6.03 3.47 -2.52
CA TYR A 18 -5.40 3.72 -1.21
C TYR A 18 -5.56 2.54 -0.24
N LEU A 19 -4.45 2.02 0.26
CA LEU A 19 -4.41 1.00 1.30
C LEU A 19 -3.93 1.61 2.62
N LEU A 20 -4.87 1.88 3.51
CA LEU A 20 -4.59 2.41 4.84
C LEU A 20 -4.03 1.33 5.76
N THR A 21 -2.85 1.57 6.34
CA THR A 21 -2.26 0.65 7.32
C THR A 21 -1.62 1.39 8.49
N TRP A 22 -1.86 0.91 9.71
CA TRP A 22 -1.11 1.31 10.91
C TRP A 22 0.20 0.54 11.05
N ASN A 23 0.44 -0.46 10.20
CA ASN A 23 1.63 -1.31 10.26
C ASN A 23 2.64 -0.93 9.19
N CYS A 24 3.22 0.26 9.34
CA CYS A 24 4.23 0.80 8.42
C CYS A 24 5.54 0.00 8.47
N ARG A 25 5.79 -0.78 9.52
CA ARG A 25 7.09 -1.42 9.75
C ARG A 25 7.33 -2.68 8.91
N HIS A 26 6.30 -3.21 8.26
CA HIS A 26 6.40 -4.45 7.46
C HIS A 26 6.05 -4.28 5.97
N ILE A 27 5.18 -3.32 5.60
CA ILE A 27 4.79 -3.06 4.20
C ILE A 27 5.38 -1.76 3.64
N ALA A 28 5.73 -0.78 4.47
CA ALA A 28 6.15 0.54 3.98
C ALA A 28 7.60 0.61 3.49
N ASN A 29 8.30 -0.53 3.34
CA ASN A 29 9.65 -0.49 2.79
C ASN A 29 9.55 -0.23 1.27
N PRO A 30 10.02 0.93 0.76
CA PRO A 30 9.85 1.31 -0.64
C PRO A 30 10.53 0.34 -1.60
N GLU A 31 11.55 -0.40 -1.16
CA GLU A 31 12.18 -1.46 -1.94
C GLU A 31 11.26 -2.67 -2.17
N ILE A 32 10.49 -3.06 -1.14
CA ILE A 32 9.51 -4.14 -1.24
C ILE A 32 8.35 -3.69 -2.13
N GLN A 33 7.85 -2.46 -1.94
CA GLN A 33 6.82 -1.89 -2.81
C GLN A 33 7.27 -1.83 -4.27
N ARG A 34 8.51 -1.40 -4.54
CA ARG A 34 9.08 -1.40 -5.90
C ARG A 34 9.13 -2.81 -6.49
N SER A 35 9.52 -3.82 -5.71
CA SER A 35 9.56 -5.20 -6.20
C SER A 35 8.16 -5.76 -6.47
N ILE A 36 7.15 -5.40 -5.66
CA ILE A 36 5.77 -5.81 -5.88
C ILE A 36 5.20 -5.09 -7.12
N ALA A 37 5.44 -3.78 -7.26
CA ALA A 37 5.02 -3.01 -8.43
C ALA A 37 5.60 -3.59 -9.72
N ALA A 38 6.89 -3.95 -9.74
CA ALA A 38 7.51 -4.61 -10.89
C ALA A 38 6.90 -5.99 -11.20
N CYS A 39 6.38 -6.69 -10.19
CA CYS A 39 5.68 -7.97 -10.37
C CYS A 39 4.24 -7.78 -10.89
N LEU A 40 3.60 -6.67 -10.55
CA LEU A 40 2.23 -6.31 -10.97
C LEU A 40 2.19 -5.67 -12.37
N GLU A 41 3.27 -5.00 -12.78
CA GLU A 41 3.44 -4.36 -14.09
C GLU A 41 3.10 -5.30 -15.28
N PRO A 42 3.63 -6.54 -15.37
CA PRO A 42 3.26 -7.46 -16.45
C PRO A 42 1.81 -7.96 -16.38
N VAL A 43 1.14 -7.83 -15.23
CA VAL A 43 -0.26 -8.23 -15.03
C VAL A 43 -1.21 -7.07 -15.36
N GLY A 44 -0.69 -5.87 -15.61
CA GLY A 44 -1.49 -4.66 -15.83
C GLY A 44 -2.19 -4.17 -14.56
N LEU A 45 -1.66 -4.55 -13.40
CA LEU A 45 -2.20 -4.20 -12.09
C LEU A 45 -1.34 -3.09 -11.45
N PHE A 46 -1.99 -2.20 -10.70
CA PHE A 46 -1.32 -1.09 -10.04
C PHE A 46 -1.19 -1.35 -8.54
N LEU A 47 -0.01 -1.07 -7.99
CA LEU A 47 0.20 -1.15 -6.55
C LEU A 47 -0.61 -0.02 -5.88
N PRO A 48 -1.49 -0.31 -4.91
CA PRO A 48 -2.22 0.70 -4.16
C PRO A 48 -1.26 1.60 -3.39
N PHE A 49 -1.61 2.87 -3.19
CA PHE A 49 -0.83 3.78 -2.36
C PHE A 49 -0.99 3.40 -0.89
N ILE A 50 0.09 2.94 -0.28
CA ILE A 50 0.07 2.42 1.09
C ILE A 50 0.51 3.52 2.03
N CYS A 51 -0.42 4.05 2.80
CA CYS A 51 -0.19 5.20 3.67
C CYS A 51 -0.82 4.98 5.03
N THR A 52 -0.31 5.70 6.02
CA THR A 52 -1.02 5.78 7.29
C THR A 52 -2.28 6.63 7.11
N PRO A 53 -3.30 6.41 7.94
CA PRO A 53 -4.41 7.36 8.12
C PRO A 53 -3.92 8.80 8.33
N GLU A 54 -2.85 8.99 9.11
CA GLU A 54 -2.28 10.30 9.41
C GLU A 54 -1.66 10.95 8.16
N GLU A 55 -1.02 10.17 7.29
CA GLU A 55 -0.52 10.65 6.00
C GLU A 55 -1.66 10.92 5.00
N LEU A 56 -2.74 10.12 5.02
CA LEU A 56 -3.88 10.33 4.11
C LEU A 56 -4.71 11.55 4.50
N LEU A 57 -4.95 11.73 5.80
CA LEU A 57 -5.68 12.88 6.33
C LEU A 57 -4.89 14.18 6.12
N GLY A 58 -3.57 14.09 5.91
CA GLY A 58 -2.72 15.27 5.91
C GLY A 58 -2.67 15.89 7.31
N ALA A 59 -1.67 16.71 7.56
CA ALA A 59 -1.63 17.52 8.76
C ALA A 59 -2.80 18.53 8.79
N GLU A 60 -3.99 18.11 9.26
CA GLU A 60 -5.11 19.02 9.54
C GLU A 60 -5.46 19.13 11.03
N ASN A 61 -4.68 18.54 11.92
CA ASN A 61 -4.79 18.85 13.35
C ASN A 61 -3.55 19.63 13.79
N ALA A 62 -3.44 20.86 13.27
CA ALA A 62 -2.85 21.95 14.01
C ALA A 62 -3.93 22.50 14.95
N GLU A 63 -4.26 21.76 16.01
CA GLU A 63 -4.96 22.27 17.20
C GLU A 63 -4.23 21.80 18.46
#